data_AF-A0A928NCX5-F1
#
_entry.id   AF-A0A928NCX5-F1
#
_cell.length_a   1.000
_cell.length_b   1.000
_cell.length_c   1.000
_cell.angle_alpha   90.00
_cell.angle_beta   90.00
_cell.angle_gamma   90.00
#
_symmetry.space_group_name_H-M   'P 1'
#
loop_
_entity.id
_entity.type
_entity.pdbx_description
1 polymer ?
#
loop_
_entity_poly.entity_id
_entity_poly.type
_entity_poly.pdbx_seq_one_letter_code
_entity_poly.pdbx_strand_id
1 'polypeptide(L)' 'MKYFDITDFGAIGDGKTNNTKSIQAAIDECSKTGGTVLIQSGIFMSESITLKSNVRTTTESISIPADM' A
#
# COMPACT_ATOMS: atom_id res chain seq x y z
N MET A 1 10.80 12.92 -1.39
CA MET A 1 9.47 12.26 -1.44
C MET A 1 9.50 11.11 -0.45
N LYS A 2 8.50 10.96 0.44
CA LYS A 2 8.52 9.97 1.54
C LYS A 2 7.65 8.77 1.18
N TYR A 3 8.18 7.57 1.42
CA TYR A 3 7.48 6.30 1.17
C TYR A 3 7.02 5.67 2.49
N PHE A 4 5.81 5.10 2.47
CA PHE A 4 5.19 4.41 3.60
C PHE A 4 4.91 2.98 3.18
N ASP A 5 5.84 2.07 3.46
CA ASP A 5 5.70 0.66 3.11
C ASP A 5 4.69 -0.02 4.03
N ILE A 6 3.67 -0.67 3.47
CA ILE A 6 2.63 -1.33 4.26
C ILE A 6 3.18 -2.44 5.17
N THR A 7 4.35 -3.00 4.88
CA THR A 7 5.00 -4.04 5.70
C THR A 7 5.58 -3.48 6.99
N ASP A 8 6.03 -2.22 7.01
CA ASP A 8 6.40 -1.50 8.24
C ASP A 8 5.19 -1.29 9.18
N PHE A 9 3.97 -1.34 8.62
CA PHE A 9 2.70 -1.29 9.36
C PHE A 9 2.13 -2.68 9.67
N GLY A 10 2.90 -3.74 9.42
CA GLY A 10 2.54 -5.12 9.73
C GLY A 10 1.74 -5.85 8.65
N ALA A 11 1.70 -5.35 7.42
CA ALA A 11 1.07 -6.08 6.32
C ALA A 11 1.89 -7.32 5.95
N ILE A 12 1.21 -8.42 5.66
CA ILE A 12 1.78 -9.71 5.27
C ILE A 12 1.24 -10.10 3.89
N GLY A 13 2.15 -10.31 2.94
CA GLY A 13 1.84 -10.63 1.54
C GLY A 13 1.53 -12.10 1.26
N ASP A 14 0.91 -12.83 2.19
CA ASP A 14 0.66 -14.28 2.07
C ASP A 14 -0.66 -14.64 1.35
N GLY A 15 -1.46 -13.62 0.98
CA GLY A 15 -2.75 -13.81 0.33
C GLY A 15 -3.85 -14.37 1.24
N LYS A 16 -3.64 -14.43 2.55
CA LYS A 16 -4.64 -14.86 3.54
C LYS A 16 -4.83 -13.86 4.67
N THR A 17 -3.76 -13.17 5.06
CA THR A 17 -3.79 -12.16 6.11
C THR A 17 -4.66 -10.98 5.69
N ASN A 18 -5.60 -10.59 6.56
CA ASN A 18 -6.35 -9.34 6.37
C ASN A 18 -5.47 -8.15 6.75
N ASN A 19 -5.01 -7.43 5.73
CA ASN A 19 -4.08 -6.31 5.85
C ASN A 19 -4.77 -4.95 6.00
N THR A 20 -6.10 -4.92 6.17
CA THR A 20 -6.89 -3.67 6.17
C THR A 20 -6.36 -2.65 7.17
N LYS A 21 -6.05 -3.09 8.40
CA LYS A 21 -5.51 -2.20 9.45
C LYS A 21 -4.13 -1.66 9.10
N SER A 22 -3.24 -2.51 8.58
CA SER A 22 -1.88 -2.13 8.21
C SER A 22 -1.86 -1.16 7.03
N ILE A 23 -2.67 -1.41 6.01
CA ILE A 23 -2.81 -0.52 4.84
C ILE A 23 -3.43 0.81 5.27
N GLN A 24 -4.47 0.79 6.10
CA GLN A 24 -5.11 2.01 6.60
C GLN A 24 -4.13 2.86 7.44
N ALA A 25 -3.33 2.23 8.29
CA ALA A 25 -2.30 2.91 9.08
C ALA A 25 -1.22 3.59 8.19
N ALA A 26 -0.80 2.93 7.12
CA ALA A 26 0.13 3.53 6.16
C ALA A 26 -0.47 4.77 5.47
N ILE A 27 -1.75 4.71 5.10
CA ILE A 27 -2.50 5.84 4.51
C ILE A 27 -2.66 6.97 5.52
N ASP A 28 -2.96 6.65 6.79
CA ASP A 28 -3.10 7.62 7.87
C ASP A 28 -1.81 8.41 8.10
N GLU A 29 -0.66 7.75 8.15
CA GLU A 29 0.62 8.41 8.29
C GLU A 29 1.00 9.20 7.03
N CYS A 30 0.76 8.61 5.85
CA CYS A 30 1.00 9.29 4.57
C CYS A 30 0.18 10.56 4.43
N SER A 31 -1.07 10.56 4.91
CA SER A 31 -1.96 11.73 4.84
C SER A 31 -1.49 12.89 5.72
N LYS A 32 -0.80 12.61 6.83
CA LYS A 32 -0.30 13.65 7.75
C LYS A 32 0.88 14.43 7.20
N THR A 33 1.80 13.77 6.52
CA THR A 33 3.06 14.40 6.07
C THR A 33 3.13 14.60 4.56
N GLY A 34 2.18 14.03 3.80
CA GLY A 34 2.31 13.81 2.36
C GLY A 34 3.32 12.71 2.04
N GLY A 35 3.17 12.08 0.87
CA GLY A 35 4.06 11.00 0.44
C GLY A 35 3.40 9.99 -0.50
N THR A 36 3.89 8.76 -0.46
CA THR A 36 3.38 7.64 -1.26
C THR A 36 3.31 6.39 -0.39
N VAL A 37 2.15 5.74 -0.34
CA VAL A 37 1.99 4.42 0.27
C VAL A 37 2.52 3.38 -0.72
N LEU A 38 3.42 2.52 -0.25
CA LEU A 38 4.11 1.54 -1.08
C LEU A 38 3.61 0.12 -0.75
N ILE A 39 3.20 -0.60 -1.79
CA ILE A 39 2.76 -2.00 -1.73
C ILE A 39 3.80 -2.80 -2.51
N GLN A 40 4.64 -3.55 -1.80
CA GLN A 40 5.70 -4.38 -2.40
C GLN A 40 5.13 -5.63 -3.09
N SER A 41 6.02 -6.46 -3.63
CA SER A 41 5.64 -7.78 -4.17
C SER A 41 5.01 -8.65 -3.08
N GLY A 42 3.85 -9.24 -3.40
CA GLY A 42 3.09 -10.08 -2.49
C GLY A 42 1.60 -10.03 -2.82
N ILE A 43 0.82 -10.89 -2.17
CA ILE A 43 -0.64 -10.88 -2.28
C ILE A 43 -1.20 -10.32 -0.97
N PHE A 44 -1.72 -9.11 -1.02
CA PHE A 44 -2.26 -8.42 0.15
C PHE A 44 -3.78 -8.36 0.06
N MET A 45 -4.45 -9.15 0.89
CA MET A 45 -5.90 -9.07 1.03
C MET A 45 -6.28 -7.89 1.92
N SER A 46 -7.30 -7.16 1.53
CA SER A 46 -7.95 -6.16 2.36
C SER A 46 -9.45 -6.14 2.12
N GLU A 47 -10.18 -5.65 3.10
CA GLU A 47 -11.55 -5.19 2.92
C GLU A 47 -11.52 -3.77 2.33
N SER A 48 -12.61 -3.01 2.53
CA SER A 48 -12.71 -1.62 2.11
C SER A 48 -11.61 -0.76 2.74
N ILE A 49 -10.86 -0.04 1.91
CA ILE A 49 -9.85 0.94 2.34
C ILE A 49 -10.38 2.35 2.09
N THR A 50 -10.22 3.25 3.06
CA THR A 50 -10.63 4.64 2.91
C THR A 50 -9.44 5.51 2.55
N LEU A 51 -9.51 6.13 1.37
CA LEU A 51 -8.51 7.09 0.92
C LEU A 51 -8.75 8.46 1.56
N LYS A 52 -7.66 9.11 1.94
CA LYS A 52 -7.66 10.45 2.53
C LYS A 52 -7.12 11.48 1.54
N SER A 53 -7.48 12.75 1.73
CA SER A 53 -6.91 13.85 0.95
C SER A 53 -5.38 13.85 1.03
N ASN A 54 -4.74 14.23 -0.08
CA ASN A 54 -3.28 14.19 -0.30
C ASN A 54 -2.66 12.78 -0.39
N VAL A 55 -3.46 11.75 -0.68
CA VAL A 55 -2.98 10.40 -0.97
C VAL A 55 -3.18 10.09 -2.44
N ARG A 56 -2.11 9.72 -3.14
CA ARG A 56 -2.16 9.21 -4.51
C ARG A 56 -2.08 7.69 -4.47
N THR A 57 -3.15 7.02 -4.90
CA THR A 57 -3.15 5.56 -5.11
C THR A 57 -2.93 5.23 -6.56
N THR A 58 -1.89 4.47 -6.85
CA THR A 58 -1.66 3.90 -8.17
C THR A 58 -1.93 2.40 -8.07
N THR A 59 -3.08 1.95 -8.56
CA THR A 59 -3.38 0.53 -8.75
C THR A 59 -2.88 0.11 -10.14
N GLU A 60 -1.60 0.32 -10.42
CA GLU A 60 -0.98 -0.28 -11.60
C GLU A 60 -0.28 -1.54 -11.11
N SER A 61 -0.81 -2.69 -11.50
CA SER A 61 0.03 -3.86 -11.64
C SER A 61 1.21 -3.44 -12.52
N ILE A 62 2.41 -3.31 -11.95
CA ILE A 62 3.61 -3.14 -12.75
C ILE A 62 3.87 -4.51 -13.40
N SER A 63 3.18 -4.77 -14.52
CA SER A 63 3.64 -5.75 -15.47
C SER A 63 4.86 -5.13 -16.11
N ILE A 64 6.05 -5.43 -15.57
CA ILE A 64 7.29 -5.23 -16.33
C ILE A 64 7.15 -6.09 -17.59
N PRO A 65 7.08 -5.53 -18.81
CA PRO A 65 7.22 -6.37 -19.99
C PRO A 65 8.62 -6.99 -19.92
N ALA A 66 8.67 -8.31 -19.80
CA ALA A 66 9.89 -9.07 -20.00
C ALA A 66 10.14 -9.13 -21.51
N ASP A 67 10.58 -8.02 -22.09
CA ASP A 67 11.26 -8.01 -23.39
C ASP A 67 12.03 -6.69 -23.57
N MET A 68 13.35 -6.80 -23.44
CA MET A 68 14.33 -5.88 -24.01
C MET A 68 15.09 -6.64 -25.09
#